data_AF-A0A349WZW8-F1
#
_entry.id   AF-A0A349WZW8-F1
#
_cell.length_a   1.000
_cell.length_b   1.000
_cell.length_c   1.000
_cell.angle_alpha   90.00
_cell.angle_beta   90.00
_cell.angle_gamma   90.00
#
_symmetry.space_group_name_H-M   'P 1'
#
loop_
_entity.id
_entity.type
_entity.pdbx_description
1 polymer ?
#
loop_
_entity_poly.entity_id
_entity_poly.type
_entity_poly.pdbx_seq_one_letter_code
_entity_poly.pdbx_strand_id
1 'polypeptide(L)'
;MAMELTHIRFAHDLKQVLHVQNESFYYAGAVYPDSRYITNIDRSLTHGGKSPNDPFTPGLSDFEKGWATHLFYDRKAHPQYVPLSPWSMEEAQQGNHVWQFMSAVKIVEDLQSYDVMNGKIGMILNISFPIYPSNEDPQTMQKYSDIQKTLYHVKPTLEDYRIFWNNLSRESGVIDSIMEYAKNLLHNDMIQQKIKVIYPMVLDEILRIH
;
A
#
# COMPACT_ATOMS: atom_id res chain seq x y z
N MET A 1 2.38 -5.09 3.30
CA MET A 1 1.28 -4.14 3.40
C MET A 1 1.91 -2.77 3.48
N ALA A 2 1.57 -1.84 2.60
CA ALA A 2 1.82 -0.42 2.77
C ALA A 2 0.51 0.35 2.52
N MET A 3 0.53 1.67 2.62
CA MET A 3 -0.54 2.48 2.03
C MET A 3 -0.22 2.73 0.55
N GLU A 4 -1.23 3.15 -0.21
CA GLU A 4 -1.12 3.20 -1.66
C GLU A 4 -0.03 4.12 -2.19
N LEU A 5 0.27 5.25 -1.55
CA LEU A 5 1.30 6.14 -2.08
C LEU A 5 2.70 5.55 -1.91
N THR A 6 2.97 4.82 -0.83
CA THR A 6 4.18 3.99 -0.72
C THR A 6 4.24 2.94 -1.84
N HIS A 7 3.14 2.26 -2.16
CA HIS A 7 3.11 1.31 -3.29
C HIS A 7 3.38 1.99 -4.63
N ILE A 8 2.80 3.15 -4.88
CA ILE A 8 3.04 3.94 -6.09
C ILE A 8 4.48 4.42 -6.17
N ARG A 9 5.08 4.86 -5.05
CA ARG A 9 6.48 5.24 -4.99
C ARG A 9 7.38 4.05 -5.32
N PHE A 10 7.13 2.89 -4.72
CA PHE A 10 7.88 1.66 -5.01
C PHE A 10 7.76 1.23 -6.47
N ALA A 11 6.54 1.26 -7.02
CA ALA A 11 6.30 1.02 -8.43
C ALA A 11 7.06 2.02 -9.32
N HIS A 12 7.03 3.31 -8.98
CA HIS A 12 7.74 4.35 -9.72
C HIS A 12 9.25 4.08 -9.83
N ASP A 13 9.88 3.66 -8.72
CA ASP A 13 11.31 3.37 -8.68
C ASP A 13 11.68 2.10 -9.49
N LEU A 14 10.73 1.18 -9.69
CA LEU A 14 10.95 -0.05 -10.45
C LEU A 14 10.55 -0.01 -11.92
N LYS A 15 9.77 0.99 -12.36
CA LYS A 15 9.17 0.99 -13.70
C LYS A 15 10.19 0.87 -14.83
N GLN A 16 11.38 1.44 -14.66
CA GLN A 16 12.45 1.39 -15.67
C GLN A 16 13.04 -0.02 -15.80
N VAL A 17 13.33 -0.69 -14.68
CA VAL A 17 13.91 -2.04 -14.67
C VAL A 17 12.89 -3.10 -15.08
N LEU A 18 11.59 -2.85 -14.84
CA LEU A 18 10.50 -3.70 -15.28
C LEU A 18 10.06 -3.46 -16.73
N HIS A 19 10.72 -2.53 -17.42
CA HIS A 19 10.42 -2.12 -18.80
C HIS A 19 8.94 -1.81 -19.01
N VAL A 20 8.32 -1.09 -18.06
CA VAL A 20 6.91 -0.69 -18.12
C VAL A 20 6.68 0.20 -19.34
N GLN A 21 5.67 -0.13 -20.16
CA GLN A 21 5.31 0.64 -21.35
C GLN A 21 4.07 1.50 -21.10
N ASN A 22 3.10 0.98 -20.35
CA ASN A 22 1.86 1.65 -19.97
C ASN A 22 1.85 1.92 -18.47
N GLU A 23 2.35 3.10 -18.09
CA GLU A 23 2.42 3.53 -16.69
C GLU A 23 1.05 3.59 -16.02
N SER A 24 -0.01 3.98 -16.73
CA SER A 24 -1.37 4.06 -16.16
C SER A 24 -1.87 2.67 -15.73
N PHE A 25 -1.70 1.66 -16.58
CA PHE A 25 -2.06 0.27 -16.24
C PHE A 25 -1.19 -0.26 -15.10
N TYR A 26 0.10 0.05 -15.12
CA TYR A 26 1.04 -0.38 -14.10
C TYR A 26 0.71 0.18 -12.71
N TYR A 27 0.45 1.49 -12.60
CA TYR A 27 0.06 2.09 -11.32
C TYR A 27 -1.33 1.65 -10.85
N ALA A 28 -2.28 1.42 -11.76
CA ALA A 28 -3.56 0.81 -11.41
C ALA A 28 -3.38 -0.59 -10.81
N GLY A 29 -2.49 -1.40 -11.39
CA GLY A 29 -2.12 -2.69 -10.85
C GLY A 29 -1.45 -2.61 -9.46
N ALA A 30 -0.63 -1.59 -9.22
CA ALA A 30 0.10 -1.41 -7.96
C ALA A 30 -0.80 -1.08 -6.74
N VAL A 31 -2.03 -0.61 -6.97
CA VAL A 31 -3.02 -0.36 -5.90
C VAL A 31 -4.18 -1.34 -5.93
N TYR A 32 -4.37 -2.06 -7.05
CA TYR A 32 -5.47 -3.00 -7.22
C TYR A 32 -5.67 -4.00 -6.07
N PRO A 33 -4.63 -4.59 -5.45
CA PRO A 33 -4.85 -5.65 -4.46
C PRO A 33 -5.67 -5.22 -3.24
N ASP A 34 -5.53 -3.96 -2.84
CA ASP A 34 -6.22 -3.38 -1.69
C ASP A 34 -7.62 -2.84 -2.02
N SER A 35 -8.02 -2.82 -3.30
CA SER A 35 -9.43 -2.61 -3.69
C SER A 35 -10.38 -3.59 -2.99
N ARG A 36 -9.86 -4.75 -2.55
CA ARG A 36 -10.63 -5.78 -1.83
C ARG A 36 -11.39 -5.26 -0.62
N TYR A 37 -10.90 -4.20 0.04
CA TYR A 37 -11.60 -3.64 1.20
C TYR A 37 -12.97 -3.06 0.82
N ILE A 38 -13.12 -2.50 -0.38
CA ILE A 38 -14.38 -1.91 -0.82
C ILE A 38 -15.23 -2.86 -1.67
N THR A 39 -14.59 -3.78 -2.41
CA THR A 39 -15.27 -4.75 -3.27
C THR A 39 -15.68 -6.01 -2.52
N ASN A 40 -15.14 -6.25 -1.33
CA ASN A 40 -15.32 -7.48 -0.54
C ASN A 40 -14.87 -8.76 -1.27
N ILE A 41 -14.02 -8.65 -2.30
CA ILE A 41 -13.42 -9.83 -2.93
C ILE A 41 -12.49 -10.52 -1.92
N ASP A 42 -12.44 -11.85 -2.00
CA ASP A 42 -11.62 -12.64 -1.11
C ASP A 42 -10.13 -12.30 -1.26
N ARG A 43 -9.41 -12.17 -0.14
CA ARG A 43 -7.98 -11.84 -0.14
C ARG A 43 -7.15 -12.82 -0.98
N SER A 44 -7.54 -14.09 -1.05
CA SER A 44 -6.84 -15.10 -1.86
C SER A 44 -6.90 -14.83 -3.35
N LEU A 45 -7.86 -14.03 -3.84
CA LEU A 45 -7.95 -13.63 -5.24
C LEU A 45 -7.00 -12.48 -5.58
N THR A 46 -6.72 -11.60 -4.61
CA THR A 46 -5.82 -10.45 -4.80
C THR A 46 -4.40 -10.63 -4.26
N HIS A 47 -4.18 -11.56 -3.32
CA HIS A 47 -2.90 -11.74 -2.62
C HIS A 47 -2.44 -13.20 -2.58
N GLY A 48 -3.10 -14.11 -3.28
CA GLY A 48 -2.85 -15.55 -3.17
C GLY A 48 -3.12 -16.31 -4.47
N GLY A 49 -3.03 -17.64 -4.41
CA GLY A 49 -3.38 -18.51 -5.53
C GLY A 49 -2.64 -18.16 -6.83
N LYS A 50 -3.38 -17.61 -7.81
CA LYS A 50 -2.89 -17.24 -9.14
C LYS A 50 -2.39 -15.79 -9.26
N SER A 51 -2.43 -15.00 -8.18
CA SER A 51 -1.92 -13.63 -8.21
C SER A 51 -0.44 -13.60 -8.60
N PRO A 52 0.01 -12.65 -9.44
CA PRO A 52 1.40 -12.57 -9.84
C PRO A 52 2.24 -12.12 -8.64
N ASN A 53 3.24 -12.91 -8.24
CA ASN A 53 3.97 -12.74 -6.99
C ASN A 53 5.41 -12.20 -7.17
N ASP A 54 5.89 -12.14 -8.41
CA ASP A 54 7.20 -11.64 -8.80
C ASP A 54 7.04 -10.74 -10.04
N PRO A 55 7.33 -9.43 -9.93
CA PRO A 55 7.15 -8.49 -11.03
C PRO A 55 8.08 -8.75 -12.22
N PHE A 56 9.13 -9.55 -12.08
CA PHE A 56 10.06 -9.90 -13.16
C PHE A 56 9.65 -11.18 -13.92
N THR A 57 8.53 -11.81 -13.56
CA THR A 57 8.02 -12.98 -14.28
C THR A 57 7.80 -12.62 -15.76
N PRO A 58 8.36 -13.38 -16.72
CA PRO A 58 8.15 -13.12 -18.14
C PRO A 58 6.69 -13.24 -18.55
N GLY A 59 6.25 -12.38 -19.48
CA GLY A 59 4.91 -12.42 -20.05
C GLY A 59 3.82 -11.71 -19.25
N LEU A 60 4.15 -11.12 -18.09
CA LEU A 60 3.20 -10.26 -17.37
C LEU A 60 2.87 -9.01 -18.18
N SER A 61 1.59 -8.68 -18.25
CA SER A 61 1.12 -7.36 -18.67
C SER A 61 1.58 -6.30 -17.67
N ASP A 62 1.58 -5.01 -18.08
CA ASP A 62 1.98 -3.94 -17.17
C ASP A 62 1.05 -3.84 -15.95
N PHE A 63 -0.24 -4.14 -16.07
CA PHE A 63 -1.12 -4.25 -14.89
C PHE A 63 -0.66 -5.34 -13.92
N GLU A 64 -0.35 -6.53 -14.42
CA GLU A 64 0.11 -7.64 -13.59
C GLU A 64 1.48 -7.39 -12.97
N LYS A 65 2.38 -6.68 -13.66
CA LYS A 65 3.65 -6.21 -13.07
C LYS A 65 3.39 -5.28 -11.90
N GLY A 66 2.42 -4.37 -12.02
CA GLY A 66 2.02 -3.46 -10.94
C GLY A 66 1.50 -4.23 -9.74
N TRP A 67 0.58 -5.15 -9.99
CA TRP A 67 0.03 -6.06 -8.98
C TRP A 67 1.14 -6.85 -8.29
N ALA A 68 2.05 -7.47 -9.05
CA ALA A 68 3.17 -8.20 -8.49
C ALA A 68 4.13 -7.31 -7.68
N THR A 69 4.31 -6.06 -8.10
CA THR A 69 5.13 -5.07 -7.38
C THR A 69 4.52 -4.78 -6.00
N HIS A 70 3.21 -4.61 -5.91
CA HIS A 70 2.49 -4.47 -4.64
C HIS A 70 2.75 -5.68 -3.73
N LEU A 71 2.49 -6.90 -4.23
CA LEU A 71 2.64 -8.13 -3.45
C LEU A 71 4.10 -8.38 -3.04
N PHE A 72 5.05 -8.03 -3.90
CA PHE A 72 6.47 -8.10 -3.59
C PHE A 72 6.83 -7.19 -2.43
N TYR A 73 6.48 -5.90 -2.49
CA TYR A 73 6.73 -4.96 -1.40
C TYR A 73 6.11 -5.46 -0.11
N ASP A 74 4.87 -5.93 -0.21
CA ASP A 74 4.12 -6.45 0.91
C ASP A 74 4.82 -7.57 1.65
N ARG A 75 5.30 -8.55 0.89
CA ARG A 75 6.00 -9.73 1.39
C ARG A 75 7.35 -9.38 2.01
N LYS A 76 8.06 -8.38 1.48
CA LYS A 76 9.41 -8.01 1.93
C LYS A 76 9.41 -7.02 3.08
N ALA A 77 8.51 -6.04 3.07
CA ALA A 77 8.41 -5.03 4.10
C ALA A 77 7.76 -5.57 5.38
N HIS A 78 6.77 -6.46 5.27
CA HIS A 78 6.02 -6.93 6.44
C HIS A 78 6.89 -7.54 7.56
N PRO A 79 7.85 -8.45 7.27
CA PRO A 79 8.75 -8.97 8.29
C PRO A 79 9.62 -7.90 8.97
N GLN A 80 9.84 -6.75 8.33
CA GLN A 80 10.64 -5.65 8.90
C GLN A 80 9.83 -4.78 9.87
N TYR A 81 8.51 -4.71 9.70
CA TYR A 81 7.64 -3.98 10.63
C TYR A 81 7.36 -4.75 11.93
N VAL A 82 7.31 -6.10 11.88
CA VAL A 82 6.97 -6.94 13.04
C VAL A 82 7.87 -6.66 14.26
N PRO A 83 9.21 -6.55 14.14
CA PRO A 83 10.08 -6.22 15.27
C PRO A 83 9.91 -4.80 15.83
N LEU A 84 9.18 -3.91 15.13
CA LEU A 84 8.86 -2.57 15.64
C LEU A 84 7.69 -2.61 16.61
N SER A 85 6.86 -3.65 16.54
CA SER A 85 5.71 -3.83 17.43
C SER A 85 6.17 -4.13 18.86
N PRO A 86 5.56 -3.50 19.89
CA PRO A 86 5.72 -3.91 21.28
C PRO A 86 5.32 -5.38 21.53
N TRP A 87 4.55 -5.95 20.60
CA TRP A 87 4.01 -7.31 20.64
C TRP A 87 4.55 -8.16 19.49
N SER A 88 5.86 -8.08 19.24
CA SER A 88 6.51 -8.76 18.10
C SER A 88 6.38 -10.28 18.09
N MET A 89 5.97 -10.89 19.22
CA MET A 89 5.74 -12.33 19.36
C MET A 89 4.28 -12.74 19.11
N GLU A 90 3.37 -11.78 18.97
CA GLU A 90 1.95 -12.03 18.74
C GLU A 90 1.61 -11.99 17.25
N GLU A 91 0.64 -12.81 16.84
CA GLU A 91 0.18 -12.85 15.46
C GLU A 91 -0.68 -11.62 15.12
N ALA A 92 -0.44 -11.00 13.96
CA ALA A 92 -1.28 -9.95 13.45
C ALA A 92 -2.58 -10.54 12.89
N GLN A 93 -3.70 -10.32 13.58
CA GLN A 93 -5.04 -10.71 13.13
C GLN A 93 -5.87 -9.44 12.89
N GLN A 94 -6.70 -9.43 11.85
CA GLN A 94 -7.49 -8.25 11.50
C GLN A 94 -8.26 -7.73 12.72
N GLY A 95 -8.10 -6.44 13.01
CA GLY A 95 -8.74 -5.77 14.13
C GLY A 95 -8.02 -5.88 15.47
N ASN A 96 -7.05 -6.79 15.66
CA ASN A 96 -6.29 -6.85 16.91
C ASN A 96 -5.25 -5.72 17.02
N HIS A 97 -4.68 -5.53 18.22
CA HIS A 97 -3.74 -4.43 18.51
C HIS A 97 -2.44 -4.53 17.70
N VAL A 98 -1.94 -5.73 17.41
CA VAL A 98 -0.78 -5.93 16.53
C VAL A 98 -1.09 -5.43 15.12
N TRP A 99 -2.23 -5.82 14.55
CA TRP A 99 -2.67 -5.38 13.23
C TRP A 99 -2.93 -3.88 13.19
N GLN A 100 -3.52 -3.31 14.25
CA GLN A 100 -3.73 -1.87 14.38
C GLN A 100 -2.40 -1.11 14.40
N PHE A 101 -1.42 -1.56 15.20
CA PHE A 101 -0.07 -0.99 15.23
C PHE A 101 0.60 -1.06 13.86
N MET A 102 0.51 -2.20 13.20
CA MET A 102 1.09 -2.40 11.87
C MET A 102 0.44 -1.49 10.82
N SER A 103 -0.88 -1.28 10.89
CA SER A 103 -1.56 -0.31 10.03
C SER A 103 -1.15 1.13 10.33
N ALA A 104 -0.87 1.47 11.59
CA ALA A 104 -0.32 2.78 11.94
C ALA A 104 1.10 3.01 11.42
N VAL A 105 1.95 1.98 11.42
CA VAL A 105 3.29 2.05 10.81
C VAL A 105 3.21 2.39 9.32
N LYS A 106 2.24 1.81 8.59
CA LYS A 106 2.04 2.11 7.16
C LYS A 106 1.68 3.57 6.92
N ILE A 107 0.84 4.16 7.79
CA ILE A 107 0.49 5.59 7.70
C ILE A 107 1.74 6.45 7.84
N VAL A 108 2.61 6.14 8.80
CA VAL A 108 3.86 6.88 9.00
C VAL A 108 4.78 6.76 7.80
N GLU A 109 4.96 5.55 7.27
CA GLU A 109 5.78 5.33 6.06
C GLU A 109 5.20 6.05 4.84
N ASP A 110 3.88 6.09 4.71
CA ASP A 110 3.19 6.72 3.59
C ASP A 110 3.31 8.25 3.61
N LEU A 111 3.24 8.86 4.79
CA LEU A 111 3.57 10.27 4.99
C LEU A 111 5.03 10.57 4.59
N GLN A 112 5.96 9.68 4.93
CA GLN A 112 7.37 9.80 4.50
C GLN A 112 7.51 9.64 2.98
N SER A 113 6.75 8.73 2.37
CA SER A 113 6.69 8.58 0.92
C SER A 113 6.14 9.82 0.25
N TYR A 114 5.10 10.46 0.81
CA TYR A 114 4.59 11.73 0.31
C TYR A 114 5.68 12.80 0.28
N ASP A 115 6.44 12.94 1.37
CA ASP A 115 7.53 13.92 1.48
C ASP A 115 8.64 13.67 0.46
N VAL A 116 9.02 12.41 0.24
CA VAL A 116 10.04 12.05 -0.76
C VAL A 116 9.54 12.27 -2.18
N MET A 117 8.26 12.00 -2.45
CA MET A 117 7.68 12.17 -3.78
C MET A 117 7.58 13.64 -4.19
N ASN A 118 7.60 14.59 -3.25
CA ASN A 118 7.76 16.03 -3.48
C ASN A 118 6.89 16.56 -4.64
N GLY A 119 5.59 16.28 -4.60
CA GLY A 119 4.62 16.70 -5.61
C GLY A 119 4.47 15.78 -6.84
N LYS A 120 5.27 14.71 -6.96
CA LYS A 120 5.11 13.68 -8.03
C LYS A 120 3.95 12.71 -7.75
N ILE A 121 2.79 13.23 -7.37
CA ILE A 121 1.60 12.45 -7.00
C ILE A 121 0.60 12.27 -8.15
N GLY A 122 0.89 12.81 -9.34
CA GLY A 122 0.01 12.68 -10.52
C GLY A 122 -0.30 11.22 -10.89
N MET A 123 0.57 10.28 -10.52
CA MET A 123 0.37 8.85 -10.75
C MET A 123 -0.80 8.28 -9.94
N ILE A 124 -0.96 8.69 -8.67
CA ILE A 124 -2.07 8.23 -7.82
C ILE A 124 -3.36 9.02 -8.10
N LEU A 125 -3.24 10.29 -8.49
CA LEU A 125 -4.40 11.14 -8.81
C LEU A 125 -5.10 10.76 -10.12
N ASN A 126 -4.37 10.12 -11.04
CA ASN A 126 -4.89 9.72 -12.36
C ASN A 126 -5.16 8.22 -12.47
N ILE A 127 -5.26 7.49 -11.35
CA ILE A 127 -5.60 6.07 -11.38
C ILE A 127 -7.02 5.88 -11.92
N SER A 128 -7.13 4.97 -12.88
CA SER A 128 -8.35 4.41 -13.41
C SER A 128 -8.13 2.91 -13.63
N PHE A 129 -9.15 2.09 -13.37
CA PHE A 129 -9.04 0.64 -13.51
C PHE A 129 -9.52 0.20 -14.90
N PRO A 130 -8.62 -0.29 -15.77
CA PRO A 130 -8.99 -0.68 -17.13
C PRO A 130 -9.54 -2.12 -17.21
N ILE A 131 -9.25 -2.93 -16.20
CA ILE A 131 -9.63 -4.35 -16.12
C ILE A 131 -10.12 -4.69 -14.71
N TYR A 132 -10.93 -5.73 -14.63
CA TYR A 132 -11.58 -6.22 -13.41
C TYR A 132 -11.32 -7.73 -13.27
N PRO A 133 -10.13 -8.14 -12.79
CA PRO A 133 -9.71 -9.54 -12.79
C PRO A 133 -10.65 -10.49 -12.06
N SER A 134 -11.42 -10.00 -11.09
CA SER A 134 -12.37 -10.80 -10.31
C SER A 134 -13.83 -10.43 -10.59
N ASN A 135 -14.11 -9.81 -11.75
CA ASN A 135 -15.42 -9.28 -12.12
C ASN A 135 -15.95 -8.23 -11.11
N GLU A 136 -15.05 -7.39 -10.60
CA GLU A 136 -15.41 -6.27 -9.74
C GLU A 136 -16.37 -5.32 -10.46
N ASP A 137 -17.30 -4.75 -9.69
CA ASP A 137 -18.20 -3.73 -10.20
C ASP A 137 -17.42 -2.45 -10.58
N PRO A 138 -17.53 -1.96 -11.82
CA PRO A 138 -16.81 -0.76 -12.27
C PRO A 138 -17.09 0.49 -11.43
N GLN A 139 -18.32 0.66 -10.92
CA GLN A 139 -18.66 1.83 -10.10
C GLN A 139 -17.97 1.77 -8.74
N THR A 140 -17.86 0.58 -8.16
CA THR A 140 -17.14 0.33 -6.91
C THR A 140 -15.64 0.58 -7.08
N MET A 141 -15.06 0.15 -8.20
CA MET A 141 -13.65 0.43 -8.53
C MET A 141 -13.40 1.93 -8.79
N GLN A 142 -14.35 2.61 -9.42
CA GLN A 142 -14.29 4.07 -9.57
C GLN A 142 -14.29 4.75 -8.20
N LYS A 143 -15.21 4.35 -7.30
CA LYS A 143 -15.26 4.85 -5.93
C LYS A 143 -13.96 4.60 -5.17
N TYR A 144 -13.36 3.42 -5.31
CA TYR A 144 -12.04 3.13 -4.74
C TYR A 144 -10.98 4.11 -5.24
N SER A 145 -10.91 4.37 -6.55
CA SER A 145 -9.97 5.35 -7.10
C SER A 145 -10.22 6.77 -6.56
N ASP A 146 -11.48 7.16 -6.37
CA ASP A 146 -11.84 8.49 -5.90
C ASP A 146 -11.50 8.70 -4.42
N ILE A 147 -11.58 7.64 -3.60
CA ILE A 147 -11.09 7.65 -2.23
C ILE A 147 -9.58 7.96 -2.19
N GLN A 148 -8.79 7.31 -3.04
CA GLN A 148 -7.34 7.56 -3.12
C GLN A 148 -7.04 9.00 -3.59
N LYS A 149 -7.74 9.47 -4.62
CA LYS A 149 -7.60 10.83 -5.13
C LYS A 149 -7.89 11.87 -4.07
N THR A 150 -8.92 11.62 -3.25
CA THR A 150 -9.31 12.50 -2.15
C THR A 150 -8.23 12.55 -1.09
N LEU A 151 -7.71 11.39 -0.67
CA LEU A 151 -6.66 11.31 0.35
C LEU A 151 -5.40 12.07 -0.07
N TYR A 152 -4.93 11.89 -1.31
CA TYR A 152 -3.62 12.39 -1.75
C TYR A 152 -3.64 13.71 -2.51
N HIS A 153 -4.80 14.35 -2.68
CA HIS A 153 -4.89 15.63 -3.41
C HIS A 153 -3.95 16.70 -2.83
N VAL A 154 -3.76 16.67 -1.52
CA VAL A 154 -2.76 17.42 -0.75
C VAL A 154 -2.04 16.47 0.20
N LYS A 155 -1.03 16.96 0.93
CA LYS A 155 -0.36 16.13 1.95
C LYS A 155 -1.39 15.69 2.99
N PRO A 156 -1.63 14.38 3.19
CA PRO A 156 -2.62 13.90 4.12
C PRO A 156 -2.29 14.28 5.56
N THR A 157 -3.33 14.53 6.35
CA THR A 157 -3.29 14.55 7.81
C THR A 157 -3.77 13.21 8.38
N LEU A 158 -3.60 12.99 9.69
CA LEU A 158 -4.19 11.80 10.34
C LEU A 158 -5.71 11.75 10.21
N GLU A 159 -6.38 12.91 10.16
CA GLU A 159 -7.84 12.94 9.98
C GLU A 159 -8.23 12.51 8.56
N ASP A 160 -7.43 12.85 7.55
CA ASP A 160 -7.66 12.37 6.19
C ASP A 160 -7.50 10.85 6.10
N TYR A 161 -6.51 10.26 6.78
CA TYR A 161 -6.39 8.80 6.89
C TYR A 161 -7.57 8.18 7.66
N ARG A 162 -8.09 8.83 8.70
CA ARG A 162 -9.31 8.38 9.38
C ARG A 162 -10.50 8.33 8.42
N ILE A 163 -10.71 9.39 7.64
CA ILE A 163 -11.77 9.46 6.62
C ILE A 163 -11.58 8.37 5.58
N PHE A 164 -10.35 8.17 5.10
CA PHE A 164 -9.99 7.09 4.19
C PHE A 164 -10.40 5.72 4.73
N TRP A 165 -10.00 5.37 5.96
CA TRP A 165 -10.34 4.08 6.56
C TRP A 165 -11.83 3.91 6.83
N ASN A 166 -12.55 4.97 7.21
CA ASN A 166 -14.00 4.94 7.38
C ASN A 166 -14.75 4.70 6.06
N ASN A 167 -14.16 5.07 4.92
CA ASN A 167 -14.72 4.77 3.61
C ASN A 167 -14.47 3.33 3.16
N LEU A 168 -13.46 2.65 3.74
CA LEU A 168 -13.09 1.26 3.43
C LEU A 168 -13.58 0.23 4.45
N SER A 169 -13.80 0.63 5.71
CA SER A 169 -14.23 -0.23 6.81
C SER A 169 -15.22 0.49 7.73
N ARG A 170 -16.09 -0.26 8.39
CA ARG A 170 -17.14 0.26 9.27
C ARG A 170 -16.81 0.18 10.78
N GLU A 171 -15.63 -0.31 11.15
CA GLU A 171 -15.25 -0.53 12.56
C GLU A 171 -14.53 0.68 13.16
N SER A 172 -15.30 1.69 13.58
CA SER A 172 -14.74 2.97 14.08
C SER A 172 -13.75 2.81 15.24
N GLY A 173 -14.01 1.91 16.20
CA GLY A 173 -13.11 1.71 17.35
C GLY A 173 -11.73 1.16 17.00
N VAL A 174 -11.64 0.34 15.94
CA VAL A 174 -10.36 -0.14 15.39
C VAL A 174 -9.62 1.02 14.72
N ILE A 175 -10.33 1.86 13.98
CA ILE A 175 -9.76 3.03 13.30
C ILE A 175 -9.23 4.05 14.32
N ASP A 176 -9.97 4.31 15.39
CA ASP A 176 -9.53 5.17 16.49
C ASP A 176 -8.19 4.71 17.07
N SER A 177 -8.05 3.40 17.28
CA SER A 177 -6.83 2.79 17.82
C SER A 177 -5.66 2.91 16.84
N ILE A 178 -5.89 2.71 15.53
CA ILE A 178 -4.86 2.94 14.50
C ILE A 178 -4.39 4.40 14.52
N MET A 179 -5.32 5.36 14.58
CA MET A 179 -4.97 6.78 14.58
C MET A 179 -4.16 7.16 15.83
N GLU A 180 -4.51 6.61 16.99
CA GLU A 180 -3.77 6.86 18.22
C GLU A 180 -2.35 6.25 18.16
N TYR A 181 -2.20 5.02 17.64
CA TYR A 181 -0.87 4.47 17.37
C TYR A 181 -0.09 5.34 16.38
N ALA A 182 -0.70 5.78 15.28
CA ALA A 182 -0.02 6.59 14.26
C ALA A 182 0.46 7.92 14.85
N LYS A 183 -0.38 8.57 15.66
CA LYS A 183 -0.02 9.77 16.41
C LYS A 183 1.17 9.52 17.34
N ASN A 184 1.15 8.44 18.13
CA ASN A 184 2.25 8.11 19.04
C ASN A 184 3.55 7.80 18.29
N LEU A 185 3.46 7.10 17.16
CA LEU A 185 4.61 6.82 16.29
C LEU A 185 5.21 8.11 15.70
N LEU A 186 4.38 9.07 15.28
CA LEU A 186 4.83 10.38 14.77
C LEU A 186 5.52 11.26 15.83
N HIS A 187 5.36 10.96 17.11
CA HIS A 187 6.11 11.63 18.20
C HIS A 187 7.34 10.83 18.66
N ASN A 188 7.63 9.69 18.04
CA ASN A 188 8.76 8.82 18.38
C ASN A 188 9.80 8.82 17.27
N ASP A 189 10.78 9.73 17.36
CA ASP A 189 11.83 9.89 16.34
C ASP A 189 12.58 8.58 16.05
N MET A 190 12.89 7.79 17.09
CA MET A 190 13.61 6.53 16.93
C MET A 190 12.80 5.54 16.08
N ILE A 191 11.50 5.37 16.34
CA ILE A 191 10.67 4.46 15.54
C ILE A 191 10.48 5.02 14.13
N GLN A 192 10.28 6.33 13.95
CA GLN A 192 10.18 6.93 12.63
C GLN A 192 11.42 6.68 11.76
N GLN A 193 12.62 6.78 12.33
CA GLN A 193 13.86 6.44 11.60
C GLN A 193 13.91 4.96 11.23
N LYS A 194 13.49 4.06 12.13
CA LYS A 194 13.40 2.62 11.85
C LYS A 194 12.41 2.31 10.73
N ILE A 195 11.26 3.00 10.69
CA ILE A 195 10.28 2.86 9.60
C ILE A 195 10.89 3.36 8.28
N LYS A 196 11.55 4.52 8.30
CA LYS A 196 12.12 5.18 7.12
C LYS A 196 13.14 4.31 6.37
N VAL A 197 13.89 3.46 7.09
CA VAL A 197 14.90 2.59 6.47
C VAL A 197 14.31 1.33 5.82
N ILE A 198 13.05 0.96 6.11
CA ILE A 198 12.43 -0.26 5.55
C ILE A 198 12.26 -0.13 4.04
N TYR A 199 11.74 0.99 3.55
CA TYR A 199 11.59 1.25 2.13
C TYR A 199 12.89 1.04 1.32
N PRO A 200 14.01 1.73 1.61
CA PRO A 200 15.24 1.55 0.85
C PRO A 200 15.82 0.14 1.01
N MET A 201 15.65 -0.53 2.15
CA MET A 201 16.07 -1.92 2.31
C MET A 201 15.35 -2.86 1.33
N VAL A 202 14.03 -2.70 1.17
CA VAL A 202 13.22 -3.51 0.24
C VAL A 202 13.58 -3.19 -1.21
N LEU A 203 13.81 -1.91 -1.54
CA LEU A 203 14.24 -1.48 -2.87
C LEU A 203 15.63 -2.01 -3.24
N ASP A 204 16.59 -1.94 -2.32
CA ASP A 204 17.94 -2.46 -2.56
C ASP A 204 17.94 -3.98 -2.75
N GLU A 205 17.09 -4.71 -2.03
CA GLU A 205 16.99 -6.16 -2.17
C GLU A 205 16.54 -6.54 -3.58
N ILE A 206 15.51 -5.90 -4.10
CA ILE A 206 14.98 -6.23 -5.43
C ILE A 206 15.95 -5.84 -6.55
N LEU A 207 16.65 -4.71 -6.42
CA LEU A 207 17.64 -4.24 -7.40
C LEU A 207 18.97 -5.01 -7.38
N ARG A 208 19.23 -5.82 -6.34
CA ARG A 208 20.41 -6.71 -6.30
C ARG A 208 20.16 -8.07 -6.93
N ILE A 209 18.91 -8.51 -6.97
CA ILE A 209 18.53 -9.83 -7.50
C ILE A 209 18.37 -9.78 -9.03
N HIS A 210 18.09 -8.61 -9.60
CA HIS A 210 17.77 -8.40 -11.01
C HIS A 210 18.62 -7.27 -11.62
#